data_AF-A0A7Y5EZY0-F1
#
_entry.id   AF-A0A7Y5EZY0-F1
#
_cell.length_a   1.000
_cell.length_b   1.000
_cell.length_c   1.000
_cell.angle_alpha   90.00
_cell.angle_beta   90.00
_cell.angle_gamma   90.00
#
_symmetry.space_group_name_H-M   'P 1'
#
loop_
_entity.id
_entity.type
_entity.pdbx_description
1 polymer ?
#
loop_
_entity_poly.entity_id
_entity_poly.type
_entity_poly.pdbx_seq_one_letter_code
_entity_poly.pdbx_strand_id
1 'polypeptide(L)'
;MNKPIRFLIYGGALSAFAFIAAIFLLPKPQGTGLTPNEDIPFYSMPWNDNPFAPGNMQTADGKMLNAEDIPSAEFCAQCHEQEYRQWVSSIHSVTGPDILYETAIGNNEDAHKNRLGTEKIRWCDSCHEPVNLLMGVINPIPVVGPSPVTAEGTTCIICHTATAADPLAGNGSLTLDINNINQYDEALIMAAPAEHARAMQAKTHNPLMGSSDFCGACHTEIRPLEVSGDAPMHLQDTYEEWKDSEYAEKNIQCQNCHMHPDPAAYISELNETGQVPERIVSHRFVGVNYLLTDSNLPSNLVTFLRGGHPPGNISTDEWKADLLEQNRLIRDLLQAAADLSISAPESVSPNTEATLNVTITNSGAGHSLPTGPLDQRHMWLEVKVTDAAGAVIYHSGAFDEKTGQVDPNAVLYLKILTDKNGETIYEHILFNAEAYTYTRDPIPANSSDTIPYLFTVPENAQGPLKVETTLWYRLALQEFVTYSLNLDVILPPVMMEQTVVAIPVR
;
A
#
# COMPACT_ATOMS: atom_id res chain seq x y z
N MET A 1 65.71 -11.31 23.65
CA MET A 1 64.36 -11.22 24.25
C MET A 1 64.34 -12.10 25.49
N ASN A 2 64.14 -11.53 26.69
CA ASN A 2 64.16 -12.30 27.95
C ASN A 2 63.03 -13.34 27.98
N LYS A 3 63.28 -14.51 28.60
CA LYS A 3 62.33 -15.63 28.73
C LYS A 3 60.87 -15.22 29.05
N PRO A 4 60.58 -14.30 29.99
CA PRO A 4 59.21 -13.87 30.28
C PRO A 4 58.49 -13.20 29.10
N ILE A 5 59.19 -12.43 28.28
CA ILE A 5 58.60 -11.74 27.11
C ILE A 5 58.27 -12.74 26.00
N ARG A 6 59.10 -13.77 25.82
CA ARG A 6 58.78 -14.89 24.91
C ARG A 6 57.55 -15.65 25.38
N PHE A 7 57.42 -15.91 26.67
CA PHE A 7 56.28 -16.63 27.22
C PHE A 7 54.96 -15.84 27.06
N LEU A 8 54.99 -14.51 27.24
CA LEU A 8 53.83 -13.65 27.00
C LEU A 8 53.46 -13.57 25.52
N ILE A 9 54.43 -13.48 24.61
CA ILE A 9 54.15 -13.40 23.17
C ILE A 9 53.63 -14.74 22.64
N TYR A 10 54.30 -15.86 22.98
CA TYR A 10 53.85 -17.18 22.54
C TYR A 10 52.54 -17.60 23.22
N GLY A 11 52.37 -17.30 24.51
CA GLY A 11 51.12 -17.55 25.23
C GLY A 11 49.96 -16.71 24.69
N GLY A 12 50.19 -15.41 24.44
CA GLY A 12 49.20 -14.53 23.81
C GLY A 12 48.82 -14.97 22.40
N ALA A 13 49.81 -15.36 21.59
CA ALA A 13 49.56 -15.87 20.23
C ALA A 13 48.82 -17.21 20.23
N LEU A 14 49.15 -18.13 21.15
CA LEU A 14 48.43 -19.40 21.32
C LEU A 14 47.01 -19.18 21.81
N SER A 15 46.78 -18.27 22.76
CA SER A 15 45.44 -17.92 23.22
C SER A 15 44.62 -17.25 22.13
N ALA A 16 45.21 -16.33 21.35
CA ALA A 16 44.53 -15.71 20.21
C ALA A 16 44.21 -16.72 19.11
N PHE A 17 45.14 -17.62 18.79
CA PHE A 17 44.91 -18.70 17.82
C PHE A 17 43.86 -19.69 18.32
N ALA A 18 43.89 -20.08 19.60
CA ALA A 18 42.88 -20.95 20.20
C ALA A 18 41.50 -20.28 20.22
N PHE A 19 41.45 -18.96 20.46
CA PHE A 19 40.20 -18.19 20.42
C PHE A 19 39.65 -18.09 18.99
N ILE A 20 40.50 -17.77 18.00
CA ILE A 20 40.12 -17.76 16.58
C ILE A 20 39.69 -19.16 16.12
N ALA A 21 40.45 -20.20 16.45
CA ALA A 21 40.09 -21.58 16.13
C ALA A 21 38.78 -22.01 16.81
N ALA A 22 38.55 -21.59 18.06
CA ALA A 22 37.28 -21.83 18.75
C ALA A 22 36.12 -21.12 18.03
N ILE A 23 36.30 -19.89 17.54
CA ILE A 23 35.28 -19.19 16.72
C ILE A 23 34.93 -19.98 15.45
N PHE A 24 35.93 -20.57 14.77
CA PHE A 24 35.68 -21.39 13.57
C PHE A 24 35.17 -22.81 13.87
N LEU A 25 35.34 -23.31 15.10
CA LEU A 25 34.91 -24.65 15.54
C LEU A 25 33.57 -24.64 16.28
N LEU A 26 33.10 -23.49 16.75
CA LEU A 26 31.76 -23.36 17.32
C LEU A 26 30.73 -23.63 16.20
N PRO A 27 29.71 -24.46 16.45
CA PRO A 27 28.63 -24.64 15.49
C PRO A 27 28.02 -23.27 15.23
N LYS A 28 27.90 -22.90 13.95
CA LYS A 28 27.11 -21.72 13.57
C LYS A 28 25.70 -21.94 14.13
N PRO A 29 25.08 -20.93 14.75
CA PRO A 29 23.69 -21.05 15.14
C PRO A 29 22.90 -21.48 13.90
N GLN A 30 22.12 -22.55 14.03
CA GLN A 30 21.22 -22.96 12.97
C GLN A 30 19.94 -22.14 13.09
N GLY A 31 19.36 -21.75 11.95
CA GLY A 31 18.06 -21.11 11.93
C GLY A 31 17.00 -22.00 12.55
N THR A 32 15.97 -21.40 13.12
CA THR A 32 14.90 -22.11 13.86
C THR A 32 13.66 -22.41 13.03
N GLY A 33 13.82 -22.40 11.71
CA GLY A 33 12.73 -22.70 10.79
C GLY A 33 12.12 -24.08 11.04
N LEU A 34 10.80 -24.13 10.95
CA LEU A 34 9.96 -25.31 11.13
C LEU A 34 9.63 -25.96 9.78
N THR A 35 9.68 -27.28 9.73
CA THR A 35 9.37 -28.07 8.53
C THR A 35 7.87 -28.37 8.49
N PRO A 36 7.14 -27.94 7.43
CA PRO A 36 5.70 -28.21 7.30
C PRO A 36 5.40 -29.72 7.38
N ASN A 37 4.32 -30.11 8.07
CA ASN A 37 3.89 -31.50 8.29
C ASN A 37 4.83 -32.41 9.10
N GLU A 38 6.05 -31.98 9.43
CA GLU A 38 6.92 -32.64 10.42
C GLU A 38 6.80 -31.94 11.77
N ASP A 39 7.09 -30.64 11.80
CA ASP A 39 7.05 -29.81 13.01
C ASP A 39 5.66 -29.17 13.22
N ILE A 40 4.94 -28.92 12.12
CA ILE A 40 3.57 -28.36 12.11
C ILE A 40 2.62 -29.39 11.50
N PRO A 41 2.08 -30.33 12.30
CA PRO A 41 1.19 -31.38 11.80
C PRO A 41 -0.14 -30.80 11.30
N PHE A 42 -0.72 -31.43 10.29
CA PHE A 42 -2.01 -31.06 9.67
C PHE A 42 -2.01 -29.74 8.88
N TYR A 43 -0.84 -29.29 8.43
CA TYR A 43 -0.75 -28.14 7.53
C TYR A 43 -1.18 -28.52 6.11
N SER A 44 -2.18 -27.81 5.57
CA SER A 44 -2.71 -28.03 4.22
C SER A 44 -1.74 -27.51 3.17
N MET A 45 -1.28 -28.37 2.25
CA MET A 45 -0.44 -27.99 1.12
C MET A 45 -1.05 -28.54 -0.18
N PRO A 46 -2.10 -27.89 -0.72
CA PRO A 46 -2.79 -28.41 -1.89
C PRO A 46 -2.04 -28.15 -3.21
N TRP A 47 -1.04 -27.27 -3.22
CA TRP A 47 -0.27 -26.90 -4.43
C TRP A 47 1.23 -27.20 -4.26
N ASN A 48 1.65 -28.38 -4.71
CA ASN A 48 3.04 -28.83 -4.69
C ASN A 48 3.66 -28.83 -3.27
N ASP A 49 4.99 -28.85 -3.20
CA ASP A 49 5.76 -28.83 -1.95
C ASP A 49 6.04 -27.40 -1.45
N ASN A 50 5.43 -26.35 -2.03
CA ASN A 50 5.58 -24.97 -1.57
C ASN A 50 4.55 -24.69 -0.45
N PRO A 51 4.97 -24.48 0.81
CA PRO A 51 4.04 -24.22 1.90
C PRO A 51 3.27 -22.90 1.73
N PHE A 52 3.85 -21.92 1.03
CA PHE A 52 3.31 -20.56 0.94
C PHE A 52 2.41 -20.35 -0.29
N ALA A 53 2.27 -21.36 -1.15
CA ALA A 53 1.40 -21.29 -2.32
C ALA A 53 -0.07 -21.04 -1.94
N PRO A 54 -0.84 -20.25 -2.74
CA PRO A 54 -0.48 -19.72 -4.05
C PRO A 54 0.18 -18.33 -3.98
N GLY A 55 0.64 -17.92 -2.80
CA GLY A 55 1.55 -16.80 -2.61
C GLY A 55 2.94 -17.04 -3.19
N ASN A 56 3.66 -15.94 -3.44
CA ASN A 56 5.03 -15.99 -3.99
C ASN A 56 6.13 -15.76 -2.94
N MET A 57 5.76 -15.47 -1.68
CA MET A 57 6.71 -15.23 -0.60
C MET A 57 7.51 -16.49 -0.24
N GLN A 58 8.79 -16.31 0.11
CA GLN A 58 9.70 -17.40 0.46
C GLN A 58 10.59 -17.04 1.65
N THR A 59 11.01 -18.06 2.39
CA THR A 59 12.14 -18.00 3.31
C THR A 59 13.39 -18.58 2.64
N ALA A 60 14.57 -18.06 2.97
CA ALA A 60 15.83 -18.49 2.36
C ALA A 60 16.15 -19.98 2.59
N ASP A 61 15.61 -20.58 3.65
CA ASP A 61 15.74 -22.01 3.97
C ASP A 61 14.52 -22.86 3.58
N GLY A 62 13.49 -22.24 3.00
CA GLY A 62 12.23 -22.89 2.62
C GLY A 62 11.37 -23.37 3.79
N LYS A 63 11.68 -22.94 5.02
CA LYS A 63 10.98 -23.35 6.25
C LYS A 63 10.04 -22.28 6.78
N MET A 64 9.05 -22.71 7.57
CA MET A 64 8.13 -21.83 8.28
C MET A 64 8.78 -21.18 9.50
N LEU A 65 8.19 -20.10 10.01
CA LEU A 65 8.70 -19.41 11.20
C LEU A 65 8.30 -20.13 12.49
N ASN A 66 9.21 -20.13 13.46
CA ASN A 66 8.88 -20.41 14.84
C ASN A 66 8.49 -19.11 15.56
N ALA A 67 7.27 -19.04 16.08
CA ALA A 67 6.74 -17.86 16.77
C ALA A 67 7.63 -17.36 17.92
N GLU A 68 8.29 -18.28 18.62
CA GLU A 68 9.11 -17.98 19.80
C GLU A 68 10.45 -17.29 19.46
N ASP A 69 10.87 -17.36 18.20
CA ASP A 69 12.19 -16.90 17.75
C ASP A 69 12.15 -15.59 16.96
N ILE A 70 10.96 -15.03 16.78
CA ILE A 70 10.73 -13.85 15.95
C ILE A 70 10.39 -12.65 16.84
N PRO A 71 11.19 -11.57 16.82
CA PRO A 71 10.92 -10.38 17.61
C PRO A 71 9.73 -9.59 17.03
N SER A 72 8.92 -9.02 17.91
CA SER A 72 7.89 -8.03 17.58
C SER A 72 8.52 -6.67 17.22
N ALA A 73 7.73 -5.78 16.61
CA ALA A 73 8.14 -4.40 16.36
C ALA A 73 8.48 -3.64 17.66
N GLU A 74 7.87 -4.02 18.79
CA GLU A 74 8.19 -3.46 20.11
C GLU A 74 9.65 -3.70 20.52
N PHE A 75 10.23 -4.85 20.14
CA PHE A 75 11.64 -5.11 20.37
C PHE A 75 12.52 -4.11 19.61
N CYS A 76 12.17 -3.82 18.35
CA CYS A 76 12.86 -2.83 17.54
C CYS A 76 12.73 -1.41 18.13
N ALA A 77 11.56 -1.08 18.69
CA ALA A 77 11.24 0.23 19.26
C ALA A 77 12.16 0.64 20.44
N GLN A 78 12.83 -0.32 21.08
CA GLN A 78 13.79 -0.05 22.16
C GLN A 78 14.99 0.80 21.69
N CYS A 79 15.35 0.70 20.41
CA CYS A 79 16.45 1.48 19.80
C CYS A 79 15.98 2.34 18.61
N HIS A 80 14.91 1.92 17.91
CA HIS A 80 14.34 2.56 16.72
C HIS A 80 12.95 3.16 17.01
N GLU A 81 12.86 3.93 18.09
CA GLU A 81 11.59 4.48 18.59
C GLU A 81 10.90 5.39 17.55
N GLN A 82 11.67 6.19 16.82
CA GLN A 82 11.14 7.10 15.81
C GLN A 82 10.52 6.32 14.64
N GLU A 83 11.23 5.33 14.11
CA GLU A 83 10.76 4.49 13.01
C GLU A 83 9.54 3.67 13.42
N TYR A 84 9.53 3.15 14.65
CA TYR A 84 8.37 2.46 15.22
C TYR A 84 7.14 3.36 15.27
N ARG A 85 7.27 4.59 15.79
CA ARG A 85 6.16 5.57 15.87
C ARG A 85 5.61 5.94 14.50
N GLN A 86 6.46 6.00 13.48
CA GLN A 86 6.05 6.26 12.10
C GLN A 86 5.33 5.04 11.48
N TRP A 87 5.88 3.83 11.68
CA TRP A 87 5.33 2.59 11.15
C TRP A 87 3.99 2.23 11.79
N VAL A 88 3.85 2.35 13.11
CA VAL A 88 2.66 1.89 13.85
C VAL A 88 1.38 2.61 13.40
N SER A 89 1.51 3.84 12.92
CA SER A 89 0.41 4.62 12.36
C SER A 89 0.18 4.38 10.86
N SER A 90 1.17 3.82 10.15
CA SER A 90 1.08 3.54 8.71
C SER A 90 0.00 2.49 8.39
N ILE A 91 -0.28 2.29 7.11
CA ILE A 91 -1.17 1.19 6.67
C ILE A 91 -0.44 -0.16 6.76
N HIS A 92 0.89 -0.20 6.60
CA HIS A 92 1.67 -1.44 6.72
C HIS A 92 1.52 -2.12 8.08
N SER A 93 1.33 -1.37 9.17
CA SER A 93 1.11 -1.95 10.51
C SER A 93 -0.26 -2.61 10.69
N VAL A 94 -1.19 -2.39 9.77
CA VAL A 94 -2.57 -2.89 9.85
C VAL A 94 -3.03 -3.52 8.54
N THR A 95 -2.11 -3.97 7.68
CA THR A 95 -2.46 -4.58 6.38
C THR A 95 -3.36 -5.81 6.48
N GLY A 96 -3.28 -6.55 7.58
CA GLY A 96 -4.20 -7.64 7.92
C GLY A 96 -5.29 -7.21 8.88
N PRO A 97 -4.94 -6.74 10.10
CA PRO A 97 -5.91 -6.48 11.16
C PRO A 97 -7.02 -5.46 10.83
N ASP A 98 -6.91 -4.68 9.73
CA ASP A 98 -7.96 -3.75 9.36
C ASP A 98 -9.26 -4.44 8.90
N ILE A 99 -10.39 -3.87 9.32
CA ILE A 99 -11.72 -4.47 9.11
C ILE A 99 -12.12 -4.46 7.63
N LEU A 100 -11.58 -3.55 6.82
CA LEU A 100 -11.91 -3.51 5.38
C LEU A 100 -11.30 -4.73 4.69
N TYR A 101 -10.03 -5.02 4.97
CA TYR A 101 -9.34 -6.18 4.46
C TYR A 101 -9.95 -7.49 4.99
N GLU A 102 -10.12 -7.63 6.31
CA GLU A 102 -10.70 -8.83 6.92
C GLU A 102 -12.08 -9.16 6.33
N THR A 103 -12.90 -8.13 6.05
CA THR A 103 -14.20 -8.33 5.40
C THR A 103 -14.04 -8.84 3.97
N ALA A 104 -13.12 -8.29 3.20
CA ALA A 104 -12.85 -8.76 1.84
C ALA A 104 -12.31 -10.21 1.82
N ILE A 105 -11.46 -10.57 2.78
CA ILE A 105 -10.98 -11.94 2.94
C ILE A 105 -12.13 -12.88 3.27
N GLY A 106 -12.96 -12.53 4.25
CA GLY A 106 -14.16 -13.30 4.59
C GLY A 106 -15.09 -13.52 3.38
N ASN A 107 -15.32 -12.47 2.57
CA ASN A 107 -16.10 -12.58 1.34
C ASN A 107 -15.50 -13.58 0.34
N ASN A 108 -14.17 -13.56 0.14
CA ASN A 108 -13.47 -14.47 -0.77
C ASN A 108 -13.46 -15.91 -0.25
N GLU A 109 -13.18 -16.10 1.05
CA GLU A 109 -13.25 -17.41 1.70
C GLU A 109 -14.64 -18.03 1.61
N ASP A 110 -15.69 -17.27 1.95
CA ASP A 110 -17.07 -17.77 1.94
C ASP A 110 -17.55 -18.10 0.54
N ALA A 111 -17.19 -17.28 -0.46
CA ALA A 111 -17.45 -17.57 -1.87
C ALA A 111 -16.79 -18.88 -2.34
N HIS A 112 -15.72 -19.31 -1.67
CA HIS A 112 -14.92 -20.50 -2.01
C HIS A 112 -14.80 -21.54 -0.89
N LYS A 113 -15.72 -21.56 0.06
CA LYS A 113 -15.69 -22.42 1.27
C LYS A 113 -15.48 -23.92 1.02
N ASN A 114 -15.83 -24.41 -0.16
CA ASN A 114 -15.66 -25.82 -0.57
C ASN A 114 -14.67 -25.99 -1.75
N ARG A 115 -13.82 -25.00 -1.98
CA ARG A 115 -12.87 -24.93 -3.10
C ARG A 115 -11.53 -24.34 -2.66
N LEU A 116 -11.05 -24.80 -1.50
CA LEU A 116 -9.80 -24.35 -0.88
C LEU A 116 -9.82 -22.85 -0.54
N GLY A 117 -10.97 -22.33 -0.06
CA GLY A 117 -11.15 -20.90 0.22
C GLY A 117 -10.05 -20.34 1.12
N THR A 118 -9.83 -20.96 2.27
CA THR A 118 -8.78 -20.57 3.22
C THR A 118 -7.38 -20.74 2.67
N GLU A 119 -7.06 -21.86 2.01
CA GLU A 119 -5.72 -22.02 1.46
C GLU A 119 -5.41 -20.98 0.36
N LYS A 120 -6.42 -20.56 -0.41
CA LYS A 120 -6.26 -19.52 -1.45
C LYS A 120 -5.96 -18.15 -0.86
N ILE A 121 -6.36 -17.87 0.39
CA ILE A 121 -6.06 -16.61 1.08
C ILE A 121 -4.55 -16.36 1.21
N ARG A 122 -3.72 -17.40 1.17
CA ARG A 122 -2.25 -17.25 1.16
C ARG A 122 -1.74 -16.35 0.03
N TRP A 123 -2.48 -16.23 -1.07
CA TRP A 123 -2.19 -15.26 -2.13
C TRP A 123 -2.33 -13.81 -1.62
N CYS A 124 -3.42 -13.49 -0.92
CA CYS A 124 -3.67 -12.19 -0.31
C CYS A 124 -2.69 -11.91 0.84
N ASP A 125 -2.53 -12.88 1.74
CA ASP A 125 -1.73 -12.76 2.95
C ASP A 125 -0.21 -12.77 2.69
N SER A 126 0.22 -13.09 1.47
CA SER A 126 1.61 -12.83 1.07
C SER A 126 1.98 -11.35 1.11
N CYS A 127 1.01 -10.46 0.87
CA CYS A 127 1.21 -9.02 0.95
C CYS A 127 0.67 -8.45 2.27
N HIS A 128 -0.45 -8.99 2.76
CA HIS A 128 -1.21 -8.37 3.85
C HIS A 128 -0.85 -8.89 5.24
N GLU A 129 -0.65 -10.19 5.37
CA GLU A 129 -0.27 -10.84 6.63
C GLU A 129 0.94 -11.78 6.46
N PRO A 130 2.07 -11.27 5.97
CA PRO A 130 3.21 -12.10 5.59
C PRO A 130 3.76 -12.92 6.75
N VAL A 131 3.71 -12.41 7.99
CA VAL A 131 4.09 -13.20 9.17
C VAL A 131 3.14 -14.36 9.40
N ASN A 132 1.83 -14.15 9.26
CA ASN A 132 0.82 -15.19 9.44
C ASN A 132 0.98 -16.29 8.38
N LEU A 133 1.26 -15.88 7.13
CA LEU A 133 1.58 -16.79 6.03
C LEU A 133 2.79 -17.67 6.38
N LEU A 134 3.89 -17.03 6.77
CA LEU A 134 5.15 -17.72 7.01
C LEU A 134 5.13 -18.59 8.28
N MET A 135 4.28 -18.28 9.24
CA MET A 135 4.05 -19.10 10.44
C MET A 135 3.14 -20.31 10.17
N GLY A 136 2.33 -20.28 9.10
CA GLY A 136 1.35 -21.32 8.79
C GLY A 136 -0.03 -21.10 9.43
N VAL A 137 -0.36 -19.86 9.78
CA VAL A 137 -1.67 -19.47 10.38
C VAL A 137 -2.82 -19.67 9.39
N ILE A 138 -2.58 -19.41 8.10
CA ILE A 138 -3.57 -19.55 7.01
C ILE A 138 -3.75 -21.04 6.70
N ASN A 139 -4.60 -21.69 7.48
CA ASN A 139 -4.88 -23.11 7.40
C ASN A 139 -6.35 -23.39 7.80
N PRO A 140 -7.07 -24.31 7.14
CA PRO A 140 -8.48 -24.59 7.46
C PRO A 140 -8.73 -25.04 8.90
N ILE A 141 -7.69 -25.60 9.54
CA ILE A 141 -7.70 -25.95 10.95
C ILE A 141 -6.59 -25.14 11.63
N PRO A 142 -6.86 -24.50 12.78
CA PRO A 142 -5.81 -23.83 13.53
C PRO A 142 -4.72 -24.81 13.95
N VAL A 143 -3.51 -24.65 13.41
CA VAL A 143 -2.33 -25.49 13.71
C VAL A 143 -1.20 -24.71 14.37
N VAL A 144 -1.33 -23.38 14.44
CA VAL A 144 -0.37 -22.47 15.06
C VAL A 144 -1.10 -21.68 16.16
N GLY A 145 -0.42 -21.45 17.28
CA GLY A 145 -0.94 -20.63 18.37
C GLY A 145 -0.85 -19.12 18.08
N PRO A 146 -1.55 -18.28 18.85
CA PRO A 146 -1.43 -16.83 18.73
C PRO A 146 -0.01 -16.37 19.12
N SER A 147 0.47 -15.29 18.48
CA SER A 147 1.73 -14.64 18.81
C SER A 147 1.58 -13.11 18.73
N PRO A 148 2.32 -12.31 19.51
CA PRO A 148 2.24 -10.85 19.39
C PRO A 148 2.53 -10.34 17.96
N VAL A 149 3.45 -10.99 17.24
CA VAL A 149 3.85 -10.57 15.89
C VAL A 149 2.76 -10.80 14.83
N THR A 150 1.78 -11.68 15.08
CA THR A 150 0.67 -11.92 14.13
C THR A 150 -0.34 -10.78 14.08
N ALA A 151 -0.23 -9.78 14.97
CA ALA A 151 -1.08 -8.60 15.00
C ALA A 151 -0.41 -7.36 14.37
N GLU A 152 0.76 -7.51 13.74
CA GLU A 152 1.59 -6.40 13.25
C GLU A 152 1.50 -6.18 11.73
N GLY A 153 0.61 -6.89 11.03
CA GLY A 153 0.53 -6.80 9.56
C GLY A 153 1.90 -7.01 8.89
N THR A 154 2.30 -6.07 8.05
CA THR A 154 3.66 -6.00 7.49
C THR A 154 4.60 -5.26 8.44
N THR A 155 5.25 -6.03 9.31
CA THR A 155 6.16 -5.54 10.36
C THR A 155 7.62 -5.35 9.90
N CYS A 156 8.45 -4.78 10.77
CA CYS A 156 9.85 -4.40 10.51
C CYS A 156 10.67 -5.54 9.89
N ILE A 157 10.56 -6.74 10.45
CA ILE A 157 11.34 -7.91 10.05
C ILE A 157 11.00 -8.39 8.65
N ILE A 158 9.80 -8.13 8.12
CA ILE A 158 9.46 -8.52 6.75
C ILE A 158 10.30 -7.73 5.76
N CYS A 159 10.37 -6.41 5.95
CA CYS A 159 11.17 -5.55 5.09
C CYS A 159 12.67 -5.74 5.35
N HIS A 160 13.07 -5.78 6.62
CA HIS A 160 14.47 -5.79 7.03
C HIS A 160 15.13 -7.16 6.97
N THR A 161 14.44 -8.23 6.57
CA THR A 161 15.07 -9.54 6.30
C THR A 161 15.00 -9.92 4.83
N ALA A 162 14.47 -9.05 3.96
CA ALA A 162 14.37 -9.30 2.54
C ALA A 162 15.75 -9.29 1.85
N THR A 163 16.13 -10.44 1.30
CA THR A 163 17.40 -10.65 0.59
C THR A 163 17.25 -10.55 -0.93
N ALA A 164 16.06 -10.86 -1.45
CA ALA A 164 15.71 -10.78 -2.87
C ALA A 164 14.24 -10.41 -3.03
N ALA A 165 13.90 -9.87 -4.21
CA ALA A 165 12.55 -9.54 -4.63
C ALA A 165 12.36 -9.89 -6.12
N ASP A 166 11.18 -10.36 -6.50
CA ASP A 166 10.74 -10.46 -7.90
C ASP A 166 9.49 -9.58 -8.11
N PRO A 167 9.67 -8.32 -8.52
CA PRO A 167 8.58 -7.36 -8.56
C PRO A 167 7.58 -7.60 -9.70
N LEU A 168 7.94 -8.35 -10.73
CA LEU A 168 7.02 -8.70 -11.82
C LEU A 168 6.25 -9.99 -11.54
N ALA A 169 6.78 -10.86 -10.67
CA ALA A 169 6.00 -11.96 -10.13
C ALA A 169 4.92 -11.48 -9.15
N GLY A 170 5.20 -10.40 -8.41
CA GLY A 170 4.24 -9.79 -7.47
C GLY A 170 3.80 -10.73 -6.36
N ASN A 171 2.63 -10.48 -5.76
CA ASN A 171 2.01 -11.33 -4.74
C ASN A 171 2.94 -11.67 -3.56
N GLY A 172 3.66 -10.68 -3.06
CA GLY A 172 4.59 -10.80 -1.95
C GLY A 172 5.87 -11.57 -2.30
N SER A 173 6.33 -11.54 -3.56
CA SER A 173 7.52 -12.29 -4.03
C SER A 173 8.84 -11.75 -3.47
N LEU A 174 9.00 -11.86 -2.15
CA LEU A 174 10.21 -11.60 -1.40
C LEU A 174 10.83 -12.92 -0.94
N THR A 175 12.16 -12.97 -0.90
CA THR A 175 12.91 -14.03 -0.21
C THR A 175 13.50 -13.47 1.08
N LEU A 176 13.11 -14.04 2.22
CA LEU A 176 13.46 -13.53 3.56
C LEU A 176 14.49 -14.42 4.27
N ASP A 177 15.55 -13.82 4.83
CA ASP A 177 16.51 -14.47 5.75
C ASP A 177 16.05 -14.36 7.22
N ILE A 178 14.76 -14.57 7.43
CA ILE A 178 14.06 -14.29 8.68
C ILE A 178 14.28 -15.35 9.77
N ASN A 179 14.52 -16.61 9.40
CA ASN A 179 14.76 -17.70 10.36
C ASN A 179 16.15 -17.63 11.04
N ASN A 180 17.01 -16.70 10.64
CA ASN A 180 18.37 -16.55 11.14
C ASN A 180 18.56 -15.30 12.04
N ILE A 181 17.48 -14.59 12.38
CA ILE A 181 17.54 -13.33 13.16
C ILE A 181 17.74 -13.53 14.66
N ASN A 182 17.39 -14.70 15.20
CA ASN A 182 17.51 -15.00 16.64
C ASN A 182 18.97 -15.13 17.13
N GLN A 183 19.94 -14.96 16.23
CA GLN A 183 21.37 -14.91 16.57
C GLN A 183 21.78 -13.62 17.29
N TYR A 184 20.87 -12.64 17.42
CA TYR A 184 21.16 -11.29 17.88
C TYR A 184 20.29 -10.89 19.08
N ASP A 185 20.69 -11.26 20.29
CA ASP A 185 20.20 -10.63 21.53
C ASP A 185 20.72 -9.17 21.62
N GLU A 186 20.05 -8.30 22.38
CA GLU A 186 20.36 -6.87 22.55
C GLU A 186 21.85 -6.64 22.83
N ALA A 187 22.44 -7.45 23.71
CA ALA A 187 23.85 -7.37 24.05
C ALA A 187 24.77 -7.61 22.83
N LEU A 188 24.41 -8.53 21.94
CA LEU A 188 25.15 -8.83 20.72
C LEU A 188 24.94 -7.75 19.65
N ILE A 189 23.72 -7.22 19.52
CA ILE A 189 23.42 -6.08 18.64
C ILE A 189 24.31 -4.89 19.01
N MET A 190 24.37 -4.55 20.30
CA MET A 190 25.17 -3.42 20.79
C MET A 190 26.67 -3.68 20.71
N ALA A 191 27.11 -4.93 20.83
CA ALA A 191 28.52 -5.30 20.67
C ALA A 191 28.99 -5.32 19.20
N ALA A 192 28.08 -5.56 18.25
CA ALA A 192 28.39 -5.70 16.82
C ALA A 192 27.34 -5.02 15.91
N PRO A 193 27.18 -3.68 15.96
CA PRO A 193 26.15 -2.97 15.22
C PRO A 193 26.28 -3.09 13.69
N ALA A 194 27.50 -3.30 13.18
CA ALA A 194 27.71 -3.55 11.76
C ALA A 194 27.13 -4.91 11.30
N GLU A 195 27.22 -5.94 12.14
CA GLU A 195 26.61 -7.24 11.85
C GLU A 195 25.09 -7.18 11.95
N HIS A 196 24.55 -6.42 12.92
CA HIS A 196 23.12 -6.13 12.97
C HIS A 196 22.65 -5.44 11.68
N ALA A 197 23.35 -4.39 11.22
CA ALA A 197 23.01 -3.71 9.97
C ALA A 197 23.10 -4.63 8.74
N ARG A 198 24.03 -5.59 8.72
CA ARG A 198 24.13 -6.59 7.66
C ARG A 198 22.97 -7.60 7.71
N ALA A 199 22.65 -8.12 8.90
CA ALA A 199 21.55 -9.06 9.10
C ALA A 199 20.20 -8.43 8.75
N MET A 200 20.01 -7.16 9.12
CA MET A 200 18.79 -6.38 8.84
C MET A 200 18.77 -5.73 7.45
N GLN A 201 19.56 -6.25 6.52
CA GLN A 201 19.56 -5.89 5.10
C GLN A 201 19.66 -4.38 4.84
N ALA A 202 20.42 -3.66 5.69
CA ALA A 202 20.58 -2.23 5.52
C ALA A 202 21.11 -1.91 4.12
N LYS A 203 20.71 -0.77 3.53
CA LYS A 203 21.04 -0.39 2.15
C LYS A 203 22.55 -0.47 1.82
N THR A 204 23.41 -0.24 2.81
CA THR A 204 24.88 -0.35 2.67
C THR A 204 25.38 -1.78 2.41
N HIS A 205 24.60 -2.79 2.80
CA HIS A 205 24.90 -4.21 2.62
C HIS A 205 24.02 -4.87 1.55
N ASN A 206 22.75 -4.45 1.44
CA ASN A 206 21.82 -4.92 0.42
C ASN A 206 21.21 -3.74 -0.36
N PRO A 207 21.65 -3.47 -1.61
CA PRO A 207 21.12 -2.40 -2.43
C PRO A 207 19.59 -2.47 -2.69
N LEU A 208 18.99 -3.66 -2.59
CA LEU A 208 17.54 -3.88 -2.76
C LEU A 208 16.71 -2.95 -1.88
N MET A 209 17.16 -2.67 -0.64
CA MET A 209 16.49 -1.77 0.32
C MET A 209 16.32 -0.34 -0.21
N GLY A 210 17.10 0.04 -1.23
CA GLY A 210 17.00 1.34 -1.90
C GLY A 210 16.37 1.30 -3.29
N SER A 211 15.84 0.16 -3.74
CA SER A 211 15.23 -0.04 -5.06
C SER A 211 13.72 -0.20 -4.95
N SER A 212 12.95 0.32 -5.91
CA SER A 212 11.51 0.07 -6.05
C SER A 212 11.20 -1.40 -6.28
N ASP A 213 12.17 -2.21 -6.73
CA ASP A 213 11.99 -3.67 -6.89
C ASP A 213 11.54 -4.32 -5.59
N PHE A 214 11.99 -3.79 -4.45
CA PHE A 214 11.54 -4.23 -3.13
C PHE A 214 10.03 -4.00 -2.96
N CYS A 215 9.55 -2.81 -3.31
CA CYS A 215 8.14 -2.43 -3.19
C CYS A 215 7.26 -3.21 -4.19
N GLY A 216 7.76 -3.44 -5.40
CA GLY A 216 7.03 -4.15 -6.46
C GLY A 216 6.74 -5.61 -6.14
N ALA A 217 7.47 -6.24 -5.22
CA ALA A 217 7.13 -7.59 -4.76
C ALA A 217 5.70 -7.67 -4.19
N CYS A 218 5.20 -6.60 -3.57
CA CYS A 218 3.82 -6.53 -3.06
C CYS A 218 2.91 -5.60 -3.88
N HIS A 219 3.45 -4.53 -4.47
CA HIS A 219 2.71 -3.55 -5.28
C HIS A 219 2.53 -3.98 -6.76
N THR A 220 2.53 -5.29 -6.98
CA THR A 220 2.12 -5.99 -8.20
C THR A 220 1.22 -7.13 -7.74
N GLU A 221 -0.04 -7.14 -8.17
CA GLU A 221 -1.02 -8.16 -7.83
C GLU A 221 -1.48 -8.89 -9.09
N ILE A 222 -1.15 -10.18 -9.17
CA ILE A 222 -1.50 -11.03 -10.28
C ILE A 222 -2.23 -12.25 -9.72
N ARG A 223 -3.52 -12.39 -9.98
CA ARG A 223 -4.24 -13.59 -9.56
C ARG A 223 -3.70 -14.82 -10.31
N PRO A 224 -3.18 -15.84 -9.62
CA PRO A 224 -2.66 -17.05 -10.26
C PRO A 224 -3.79 -18.05 -10.55
N LEU A 225 -3.50 -19.05 -11.38
CA LEU A 225 -4.48 -20.08 -11.78
C LEU A 225 -4.93 -20.96 -10.60
N GLU A 226 -4.04 -21.14 -9.61
CA GLU A 226 -4.29 -21.84 -8.36
C GLU A 226 -5.46 -21.21 -7.58
N VAL A 227 -5.64 -19.89 -7.70
CA VAL A 227 -6.77 -19.16 -7.13
C VAL A 227 -7.99 -19.31 -8.03
N SER A 228 -7.93 -18.86 -9.29
CA SER A 228 -8.99 -19.08 -10.28
C SER A 228 -8.61 -18.64 -11.71
N GLY A 229 -9.41 -19.08 -12.68
CA GLY A 229 -9.29 -18.73 -14.11
C GLY A 229 -8.34 -19.64 -14.90
N ASP A 230 -8.31 -19.43 -16.21
CA ASP A 230 -7.49 -20.22 -17.15
C ASP A 230 -6.14 -19.56 -17.48
N ALA A 231 -5.93 -18.32 -17.02
CA ALA A 231 -4.70 -17.54 -17.20
C ALA A 231 -4.51 -16.59 -16.00
N PRO A 232 -3.26 -16.12 -15.75
CA PRO A 232 -3.02 -15.09 -14.74
C PRO A 232 -3.79 -13.81 -15.07
N MET A 233 -4.34 -13.15 -14.05
CA MET A 233 -5.07 -11.90 -14.21
C MET A 233 -4.39 -10.79 -13.41
N HIS A 234 -3.96 -9.75 -14.11
CA HIS A 234 -3.35 -8.56 -13.52
C HIS A 234 -4.44 -7.67 -12.88
N LEU A 235 -4.41 -7.58 -11.55
CA LEU A 235 -5.37 -6.81 -10.77
C LEU A 235 -4.77 -5.48 -10.29
N GLN A 236 -3.46 -5.42 -10.04
CA GLN A 236 -2.74 -4.20 -9.73
C GLN A 236 -1.35 -4.22 -10.37
N ASP A 237 -1.00 -3.15 -11.08
CA ASP A 237 0.23 -3.08 -11.88
C ASP A 237 1.10 -1.86 -11.50
N THR A 238 0.97 -1.34 -10.27
CA THR A 238 1.60 -0.08 -9.85
C THR A 238 3.11 -0.05 -10.06
N TYR A 239 3.81 -1.16 -9.80
CA TYR A 239 5.25 -1.23 -10.08
C TYR A 239 5.55 -1.18 -11.58
N GLU A 240 4.79 -1.88 -12.41
CA GLU A 240 4.98 -1.86 -13.86
C GLU A 240 4.69 -0.47 -14.44
N GLU A 241 3.60 0.17 -13.98
CA GLU A 241 3.26 1.56 -14.31
C GLU A 241 4.41 2.53 -13.96
N TRP A 242 5.05 2.34 -12.80
CA TRP A 242 6.23 3.11 -12.41
C TRP A 242 7.44 2.80 -13.28
N LYS A 243 7.71 1.52 -13.50
CA LYS A 243 8.87 1.04 -14.26
C LYS A 243 8.87 1.55 -15.69
N ASP A 244 7.69 1.68 -16.28
CA ASP A 244 7.50 2.18 -17.65
C ASP A 244 7.44 3.72 -17.73
N SER A 245 7.56 4.43 -16.61
CA SER A 245 7.54 5.89 -16.54
C SER A 245 8.93 6.53 -16.64
N GLU A 246 8.94 7.83 -16.93
CA GLU A 246 10.17 8.64 -16.86
C GLU A 246 10.78 8.69 -15.44
N TYR A 247 10.02 8.39 -14.39
CA TYR A 247 10.52 8.40 -13.00
C TYR A 247 11.50 7.25 -12.79
N ALA A 248 11.20 6.06 -13.31
CA ALA A 248 12.14 4.94 -13.29
C ALA A 248 13.40 5.24 -14.12
N GLU A 249 13.26 5.84 -15.30
CA GLU A 249 14.40 6.26 -16.13
C GLU A 249 15.33 7.26 -15.42
N LYS A 250 14.75 8.19 -14.64
CA LYS A 250 15.46 9.17 -13.81
C LYS A 250 15.93 8.60 -12.47
N ASN A 251 15.74 7.30 -12.22
CA ASN A 251 16.09 6.62 -10.98
C ASN A 251 15.44 7.23 -9.73
N ILE A 252 14.21 7.75 -9.88
CA ILE A 252 13.36 8.21 -8.78
C ILE A 252 12.56 7.00 -8.30
N GLN A 253 12.93 6.50 -7.12
CA GLN A 253 12.42 5.26 -6.56
C GLN A 253 11.15 5.52 -5.72
N CYS A 254 10.32 4.49 -5.48
CA CYS A 254 9.11 4.60 -4.65
C CYS A 254 9.43 5.25 -3.28
N GLN A 255 10.56 4.87 -2.69
CA GLN A 255 11.02 5.36 -1.39
C GLN A 255 11.43 6.85 -1.41
N ASN A 256 11.65 7.46 -2.57
CA ASN A 256 11.96 8.87 -2.64
C ASN A 256 10.76 9.73 -2.26
N CYS A 257 9.55 9.35 -2.70
CA CYS A 257 8.31 10.08 -2.38
C CYS A 257 7.61 9.47 -1.16
N HIS A 258 7.32 8.16 -1.19
CA HIS A 258 6.44 7.53 -0.18
C HIS A 258 7.11 7.31 1.18
N MET A 259 8.44 7.29 1.22
CA MET A 259 9.20 7.31 2.47
C MET A 259 9.78 8.70 2.78
N HIS A 260 9.37 9.77 2.07
CA HIS A 260 9.73 11.12 2.49
C HIS A 260 8.87 11.55 3.70
N PRO A 261 9.39 12.34 4.65
CA PRO A 261 8.57 12.91 5.72
C PRO A 261 7.45 13.82 5.22
N ASP A 262 7.64 14.44 4.04
CA ASP A 262 6.67 15.30 3.36
C ASP A 262 6.68 15.03 1.84
N PRO A 263 5.91 14.06 1.35
CA PRO A 263 5.90 13.67 -0.06
C PRO A 263 5.46 14.80 -1.00
N ALA A 264 4.51 15.63 -0.59
CA ALA A 264 4.00 16.73 -1.40
C ALA A 264 5.09 17.79 -1.62
N ALA A 265 5.84 18.14 -0.56
CA ALA A 265 6.99 19.02 -0.67
C ALA A 265 8.10 18.44 -1.57
N TYR A 266 8.34 17.12 -1.48
CA TYR A 266 9.30 16.43 -2.35
C TYR A 266 8.89 16.55 -3.83
N ILE A 267 7.62 16.29 -4.16
CA ILE A 267 7.08 16.44 -5.52
C ILE A 267 7.20 17.89 -6.00
N SER A 268 6.85 18.86 -5.16
CA SER A 268 6.95 20.29 -5.49
C SER A 268 8.39 20.68 -5.83
N GLU A 269 9.36 20.31 -4.99
CA GLU A 269 10.77 20.63 -5.24
C GLU A 269 11.30 19.97 -6.51
N LEU A 270 10.94 18.69 -6.74
CA LEU A 270 11.29 17.96 -7.95
C LEU A 270 10.75 18.67 -9.21
N ASN A 271 9.48 19.10 -9.18
CA ASN A 271 8.83 19.75 -10.32
C ASN A 271 9.38 21.16 -10.57
N GLU A 272 9.67 21.93 -9.53
CA GLU A 272 10.20 23.30 -9.65
C GLU A 272 11.66 23.34 -10.13
N THR A 273 12.49 22.41 -9.64
CA THR A 273 13.93 22.43 -9.88
C THR A 273 14.37 21.50 -11.00
N GLY A 274 13.58 20.46 -11.29
CA GLY A 274 13.97 19.34 -12.14
C GLY A 274 15.09 18.48 -11.56
N GLN A 275 15.44 18.67 -10.27
CA GLN A 275 16.49 17.94 -9.58
C GLN A 275 15.86 17.02 -8.53
N VAL A 276 16.43 15.83 -8.38
CA VAL A 276 16.03 14.87 -7.33
C VAL A 276 16.42 15.45 -5.96
N PRO A 277 15.45 15.75 -5.07
CA PRO A 277 15.72 16.28 -3.73
C PRO A 277 16.53 15.31 -2.86
N GLU A 278 17.06 15.82 -1.75
CA GLU A 278 17.75 14.99 -0.76
C GLU A 278 16.81 13.91 -0.19
N ARG A 279 17.31 12.68 -0.11
CA ARG A 279 16.53 11.56 0.44
C ARG A 279 16.56 11.58 1.97
N ILE A 280 15.44 11.93 2.58
CA ILE A 280 15.15 11.74 4.00
C ILE A 280 14.14 10.60 4.14
N VAL A 281 14.30 9.71 5.12
CA VAL A 281 13.50 8.49 5.26
C VAL A 281 12.53 8.59 6.45
N SER A 282 11.29 8.20 6.20
CA SER A 282 10.16 8.09 7.11
C SER A 282 9.48 6.74 6.88
N HIS A 283 9.07 6.07 7.96
CA HIS A 283 8.33 4.80 7.92
C HIS A 283 6.81 5.00 7.98
N ARG A 284 6.32 6.20 7.64
CA ARG A 284 4.86 6.44 7.51
C ARG A 284 4.28 5.87 6.22
N PHE A 285 5.11 5.67 5.19
CA PHE A 285 4.69 5.12 3.88
C PHE A 285 3.45 5.82 3.33
N VAL A 286 3.51 7.15 3.23
CA VAL A 286 2.33 7.98 2.94
C VAL A 286 1.74 7.56 1.59
N GLY A 287 0.51 7.07 1.63
CA GLY A 287 -0.27 6.65 0.46
C GLY A 287 -1.57 7.44 0.34
N VAL A 288 -2.69 6.74 0.12
CA VAL A 288 -3.99 7.36 -0.18
C VAL A 288 -5.11 6.98 0.80
N ASN A 289 -4.80 6.26 1.87
CA ASN A 289 -5.80 5.78 2.82
C ASN A 289 -6.12 6.83 3.90
N TYR A 290 -6.91 7.84 3.50
CA TYR A 290 -7.37 8.91 4.40
C TYR A 290 -8.40 8.43 5.43
N LEU A 291 -9.00 7.24 5.28
CA LEU A 291 -10.01 6.75 6.21
C LEU A 291 -9.36 6.15 7.46
N LEU A 292 -8.41 5.23 7.28
CA LEU A 292 -7.72 4.54 8.37
C LEU A 292 -6.69 5.43 9.09
N THR A 293 -6.57 6.70 8.70
CA THR A 293 -5.72 7.71 9.33
C THR A 293 -6.51 8.87 9.92
N ASP A 294 -7.83 8.94 9.71
CA ASP A 294 -8.63 10.03 10.28
C ASP A 294 -9.04 9.70 11.72
N SER A 295 -8.26 10.19 12.68
CA SER A 295 -8.60 10.01 14.10
C SER A 295 -9.71 10.93 14.61
N ASN A 296 -10.27 11.82 13.77
CA ASN A 296 -11.44 12.62 14.10
C ASN A 296 -12.76 11.90 13.81
N LEU A 297 -12.72 10.71 13.22
CA LEU A 297 -13.91 9.89 13.01
C LEU A 297 -14.67 9.68 14.34
N PRO A 298 -16.01 9.71 14.31
CA PRO A 298 -16.82 9.67 15.51
C PRO A 298 -16.64 8.36 16.29
N SER A 299 -16.92 8.39 17.60
CA SER A 299 -17.01 7.18 18.44
C SER A 299 -15.77 6.27 18.41
N ASN A 300 -14.56 6.81 18.16
CA ASN A 300 -13.33 6.05 17.95
C ASN A 300 -13.41 5.05 16.79
N LEU A 301 -14.20 5.35 15.75
CA LEU A 301 -14.38 4.46 14.61
C LEU A 301 -13.05 4.09 13.94
N VAL A 302 -12.06 5.01 13.88
CA VAL A 302 -10.73 4.68 13.33
C VAL A 302 -10.07 3.50 14.05
N THR A 303 -10.23 3.39 15.37
CA THR A 303 -9.65 2.30 16.16
C THR A 303 -10.34 0.98 15.85
N PHE A 304 -11.67 1.01 15.66
CA PHE A 304 -12.40 -0.17 15.21
C PHE A 304 -11.98 -0.59 13.80
N LEU A 305 -11.96 0.35 12.85
CA LEU A 305 -11.61 0.08 11.45
C LEU A 305 -10.18 -0.47 11.30
N ARG A 306 -9.26 -0.10 12.18
CA ARG A 306 -7.88 -0.62 12.23
C ARG A 306 -7.72 -1.93 13.00
N GLY A 307 -8.81 -2.58 13.43
CA GLY A 307 -8.76 -3.85 14.17
C GLY A 307 -8.49 -3.73 15.67
N GLY A 308 -8.34 -2.51 16.19
CA GLY A 308 -8.08 -2.27 17.61
C GLY A 308 -7.04 -1.19 17.87
N HIS A 309 -6.51 -1.22 19.08
CA HIS A 309 -5.35 -0.39 19.43
C HIS A 309 -4.10 -1.02 18.84
N PRO A 310 -3.10 -0.20 18.45
CA PRO A 310 -1.84 -0.74 17.99
C PRO A 310 -1.17 -1.56 19.09
N PRO A 311 -0.32 -2.54 18.71
CA PRO A 311 0.57 -3.20 19.66
C PRO A 311 1.51 -2.17 20.32
N GLY A 312 2.15 -2.54 21.43
CA GLY A 312 3.12 -1.71 22.13
C GLY A 312 2.58 -0.74 23.17
N ASN A 313 3.54 0.00 23.74
CA ASN A 313 3.32 0.96 24.82
C ASN A 313 3.12 2.41 24.30
N ILE A 314 2.72 2.59 23.04
CA ILE A 314 2.41 3.92 22.51
C ILE A 314 1.14 4.46 23.17
N SER A 315 1.17 5.72 23.59
CA SER A 315 -0.03 6.39 24.13
C SER A 315 -1.10 6.53 23.04
N THR A 316 -2.35 6.26 23.37
CA THR A 316 -3.49 6.47 22.45
C THR A 316 -3.52 7.90 21.90
N ASP A 317 -3.24 8.91 22.73
CA ASP A 317 -3.27 10.32 22.31
C ASP A 317 -2.16 10.63 21.32
N GLU A 318 -0.98 10.04 21.54
CA GLU A 318 0.17 10.22 20.68
C GLU A 318 -0.04 9.53 19.32
N TRP A 319 -0.50 8.28 19.34
CA TRP A 319 -0.83 7.54 18.14
C TRP A 319 -1.90 8.25 17.31
N LYS A 320 -2.97 8.73 17.94
CA LYS A 320 -4.02 9.50 17.25
C LYS A 320 -3.49 10.80 16.66
N ALA A 321 -2.60 11.51 17.37
CA ALA A 321 -1.97 12.70 16.82
C ALA A 321 -1.12 12.39 15.58
N ASP A 322 -0.38 11.28 15.58
CA ASP A 322 0.40 10.85 14.41
C ASP A 322 -0.49 10.39 13.24
N LEU A 323 -1.62 9.73 13.52
CA LEU A 323 -2.63 9.41 12.49
C LEU A 323 -3.15 10.69 11.80
N LEU A 324 -3.45 11.76 12.54
CA LEU A 324 -3.88 13.03 11.95
C LEU A 324 -2.80 13.68 11.10
N GLU A 325 -1.53 13.58 11.51
CA GLU A 325 -0.42 14.05 10.70
C GLU A 325 -0.30 13.25 9.40
N GLN A 326 -0.43 11.92 9.46
CA GLN A 326 -0.53 11.11 8.24
C GLN A 326 -1.73 11.50 7.38
N ASN A 327 -2.89 11.76 7.98
CA ASN A 327 -4.07 12.16 7.22
C ASN A 327 -3.83 13.47 6.45
N ARG A 328 -3.17 14.44 7.09
CA ARG A 328 -2.75 15.69 6.44
C ARG A 328 -1.80 15.41 5.28
N LEU A 329 -0.74 14.64 5.51
CA LEU A 329 0.24 14.27 4.47
C LEU A 329 -0.40 13.54 3.28
N ILE A 330 -1.39 12.67 3.53
CA ILE A 330 -2.15 11.98 2.49
C ILE A 330 -2.95 12.96 1.64
N ARG A 331 -3.61 13.95 2.26
CA ARG A 331 -4.38 14.97 1.55
C ARG A 331 -3.47 15.86 0.71
N ASP A 332 -2.33 16.28 1.25
CA ASP A 332 -1.35 17.08 0.53
C ASP A 332 -0.76 16.30 -0.64
N LEU A 333 -0.49 14.99 -0.47
CA LEU A 333 -0.03 14.11 -1.54
C LEU A 333 -1.07 13.96 -2.66
N LEU A 334 -2.35 13.79 -2.30
CA LEU A 334 -3.44 13.70 -3.28
C LEU A 334 -3.59 15.00 -4.10
N GLN A 335 -3.37 16.16 -3.48
CA GLN A 335 -3.38 17.45 -4.17
C GLN A 335 -2.15 17.59 -5.08
N ALA A 336 -0.96 17.24 -4.59
CA ALA A 336 0.27 17.30 -5.38
C ALA A 336 0.33 16.30 -6.55
N ALA A 337 -0.56 15.29 -6.59
CA ALA A 337 -0.52 14.23 -7.59
C ALA A 337 -1.04 14.67 -8.98
N ALA A 338 -1.92 15.68 -9.04
CA ALA A 338 -2.57 16.08 -10.27
C ALA A 338 -2.68 17.59 -10.44
N ASP A 339 -2.68 18.05 -11.69
CA ASP A 339 -3.11 19.39 -12.06
C ASP A 339 -4.45 19.34 -12.80
N LEU A 340 -5.28 20.36 -12.58
CA LEU A 340 -6.59 20.51 -13.23
C LEU A 340 -6.67 21.84 -13.98
N SER A 341 -6.99 21.79 -15.28
CA SER A 341 -7.17 23.00 -16.11
C SER A 341 -8.45 22.96 -16.93
N ILE A 342 -9.01 24.14 -17.21
CA ILE A 342 -10.21 24.31 -18.04
C ILE A 342 -9.87 25.20 -19.25
N SER A 343 -10.16 24.69 -20.45
CA SER A 343 -10.27 25.50 -21.66
C SER A 343 -11.75 25.79 -21.93
N ALA A 344 -12.16 27.04 -21.68
CA ALA A 344 -13.52 27.52 -21.87
C ALA A 344 -13.61 28.54 -23.04
N PRO A 345 -14.79 28.76 -23.64
CA PRO A 345 -14.99 29.81 -24.64
C PRO A 345 -14.73 31.20 -24.06
N GLU A 346 -14.22 32.14 -24.87
CA GLU A 346 -13.99 33.54 -24.44
C GLU A 346 -15.28 34.27 -24.02
N SER A 347 -16.41 33.87 -24.61
CA SER A 347 -17.75 34.32 -24.26
C SER A 347 -18.78 33.35 -24.81
N VAL A 348 -19.98 33.37 -24.25
CA VAL A 348 -21.14 32.60 -24.74
C VAL A 348 -22.32 33.52 -25.00
N SER A 349 -23.24 33.10 -25.86
CA SER A 349 -24.50 33.82 -26.08
C SER A 349 -25.70 33.01 -25.61
N PRO A 350 -26.79 33.65 -25.17
CA PRO A 350 -28.02 32.94 -24.81
C PRO A 350 -28.54 32.08 -25.97
N ASN A 351 -29.16 30.95 -25.64
CA ASN A 351 -29.68 29.94 -26.58
C ASN A 351 -28.63 29.32 -27.52
N THR A 352 -27.37 29.26 -27.09
CA THR A 352 -26.29 28.57 -27.82
C THR A 352 -25.73 27.40 -27.01
N GLU A 353 -25.14 26.43 -27.70
CA GLU A 353 -24.35 25.37 -27.06
C GLU A 353 -22.92 25.87 -26.83
N ALA A 354 -22.36 25.54 -25.67
CA ALA A 354 -21.00 25.86 -25.27
C ALA A 354 -20.28 24.58 -24.84
N THR A 355 -19.00 24.49 -25.19
CA THR A 355 -18.14 23.35 -24.84
C THR A 355 -17.01 23.80 -23.92
N LEU A 356 -16.82 23.07 -22.83
CA LEU A 356 -15.68 23.19 -21.91
C LEU A 356 -14.79 21.97 -22.12
N ASN A 357 -13.48 22.15 -22.19
CA ASN A 357 -12.53 21.04 -22.14
C ASN A 357 -11.84 21.07 -20.78
N VAL A 358 -12.10 20.06 -19.95
CA VAL A 358 -11.45 19.87 -18.67
C VAL A 358 -10.27 18.92 -18.88
N THR A 359 -9.07 19.33 -18.48
CA THR A 359 -7.86 18.50 -18.59
C THR A 359 -7.33 18.17 -17.21
N ILE A 360 -7.19 16.88 -16.92
CA ILE A 360 -6.46 16.35 -15.76
C ILE A 360 -5.06 15.99 -16.23
N THR A 361 -4.04 16.41 -15.51
CA THR A 361 -2.65 16.01 -15.77
C THR A 361 -2.11 15.27 -14.56
N ASN A 362 -1.53 14.10 -14.77
CA ASN A 362 -0.78 13.40 -13.74
C ASN A 362 0.61 14.05 -13.64
N SER A 363 0.75 15.03 -12.76
CA SER A 363 1.93 15.88 -12.62
C SER A 363 2.83 15.51 -11.44
N GLY A 364 2.36 14.67 -10.53
CA GLY A 364 3.09 14.31 -9.31
C GLY A 364 3.21 12.81 -9.02
N ALA A 365 2.48 11.94 -9.74
CA ALA A 365 2.59 10.50 -9.55
C ALA A 365 3.55 9.87 -10.57
N GLY A 366 4.52 9.10 -10.05
CA GLY A 366 5.47 8.35 -10.87
C GLY A 366 4.94 7.04 -11.45
N HIS A 367 3.66 6.76 -11.25
CA HIS A 367 2.88 5.63 -11.77
C HIS A 367 1.57 6.17 -12.35
N SER A 368 0.63 5.33 -12.78
CA SER A 368 -0.65 5.81 -13.29
C SER A 368 -1.51 6.46 -12.20
N LEU A 369 -2.41 7.36 -12.59
CA LEU A 369 -3.32 8.05 -11.69
C LEU A 369 -4.78 7.80 -12.11
N PRO A 370 -5.60 7.16 -11.26
CA PRO A 370 -5.25 6.48 -10.00
C PRO A 370 -4.52 5.14 -10.27
N THR A 371 -3.91 4.55 -9.23
CA THR A 371 -3.31 3.19 -9.27
C THR A 371 -3.80 2.32 -8.11
N GLY A 372 -3.45 1.04 -8.10
CA GLY A 372 -3.75 0.07 -7.03
C GLY A 372 -5.09 -0.66 -7.25
N PRO A 373 -5.86 -0.98 -6.18
CA PRO A 373 -7.13 -1.70 -6.29
C PRO A 373 -8.24 -0.79 -6.83
N LEU A 374 -8.22 -0.60 -8.15
CA LEU A 374 -9.11 0.32 -8.87
C LEU A 374 -10.54 -0.19 -8.99
N ASP A 375 -10.83 -1.40 -8.49
CA ASP A 375 -12.21 -1.88 -8.36
C ASP A 375 -12.93 -1.31 -7.13
N GLN A 376 -12.20 -0.59 -6.28
CA GLN A 376 -12.72 0.13 -5.13
C GLN A 376 -12.33 1.61 -5.18
N ARG A 377 -11.03 1.88 -5.34
CA ARG A 377 -10.49 3.25 -5.40
C ARG A 377 -10.80 3.88 -6.75
N HIS A 378 -11.25 5.12 -6.73
CA HIS A 378 -11.59 5.83 -7.97
C HIS A 378 -11.43 7.33 -7.81
N MET A 379 -11.27 8.00 -8.95
CA MET A 379 -11.38 9.46 -9.07
C MET A 379 -12.45 9.82 -10.09
N TRP A 380 -13.03 11.02 -9.95
CA TRP A 380 -13.98 11.54 -10.93
C TRP A 380 -13.99 13.06 -10.99
N LEU A 381 -14.55 13.58 -12.09
CA LEU A 381 -14.77 15.01 -12.28
C LEU A 381 -16.19 15.41 -11.92
N GLU A 382 -16.31 16.48 -11.15
CA GLU A 382 -17.55 17.25 -10.98
C GLU A 382 -17.42 18.58 -11.72
N VAL A 383 -18.37 18.90 -12.61
CA VAL A 383 -18.44 20.17 -13.33
C VAL A 383 -19.77 20.83 -13.06
N LYS A 384 -19.73 22.05 -12.51
CA LYS A 384 -20.91 22.84 -12.19
C LYS A 384 -20.83 24.22 -12.83
N VAL A 385 -21.83 24.57 -13.63
CA VAL A 385 -21.97 25.88 -14.26
C VAL A 385 -23.14 26.62 -13.64
N THR A 386 -22.90 27.80 -13.10
CA THR A 386 -23.93 28.68 -12.51
C THR A 386 -23.93 30.04 -13.15
N ASP A 387 -25.09 30.67 -13.28
CA ASP A 387 -25.20 32.07 -13.70
C ASP A 387 -24.89 33.05 -12.55
N ALA A 388 -24.84 34.35 -12.84
CA ALA A 388 -24.58 35.39 -11.85
C ALA A 388 -25.69 35.57 -10.81
N ALA A 389 -26.89 35.03 -11.04
CA ALA A 389 -27.97 34.99 -10.07
C ALA A 389 -27.92 33.73 -9.18
N GLY A 390 -26.98 32.81 -9.44
CA GLY A 390 -26.81 31.55 -8.72
C GLY A 390 -27.65 30.40 -9.27
N ALA A 391 -28.30 30.56 -10.42
CA ALA A 391 -29.04 29.48 -11.06
C ALA A 391 -28.06 28.46 -11.68
N VAL A 392 -28.28 27.17 -11.41
CA VAL A 392 -27.49 26.08 -11.99
C VAL A 392 -27.93 25.86 -13.44
N ILE A 393 -26.99 26.06 -14.37
CA ILE A 393 -27.18 25.84 -15.81
C ILE A 393 -26.83 24.40 -16.19
N TYR A 394 -25.75 23.89 -15.60
CA TYR A 394 -25.22 22.56 -15.87
C TYR A 394 -24.58 22.00 -14.61
N HIS A 395 -24.77 20.71 -14.35
CA HIS A 395 -24.11 20.01 -13.25
C HIS A 395 -23.96 18.54 -13.63
N SER A 396 -22.72 18.05 -13.63
CA SER A 396 -22.37 16.65 -13.84
C SER A 396 -21.35 16.24 -12.79
N GLY A 397 -21.40 14.98 -12.34
CA GLY A 397 -20.44 14.43 -11.38
C GLY A 397 -20.74 14.76 -9.93
N ALA A 398 -21.98 15.18 -9.62
CA ALA A 398 -22.40 15.49 -8.26
C ALA A 398 -22.27 14.29 -7.32
N PHE A 399 -21.85 14.54 -6.09
CA PHE A 399 -21.86 13.55 -5.01
C PHE A 399 -23.07 13.78 -4.10
N ASP A 400 -23.82 12.71 -3.83
CA ASP A 400 -24.93 12.75 -2.88
C ASP A 400 -24.46 12.36 -1.48
N GLU A 401 -24.27 13.35 -0.62
CA GLU A 401 -23.87 13.17 0.79
C GLU A 401 -24.88 12.38 1.65
N LYS A 402 -26.09 12.07 1.15
CA LYS A 402 -27.09 11.27 1.88
C LYS A 402 -27.11 9.81 1.49
N THR A 403 -26.69 9.49 0.27
CA THR A 403 -26.68 8.12 -0.25
C THR A 403 -25.26 7.60 -0.48
N GLY A 404 -24.27 8.49 -0.51
CA GLY A 404 -22.89 8.18 -0.89
C GLY A 404 -22.72 7.86 -2.36
N GLN A 405 -23.72 8.15 -3.19
CA GLN A 405 -23.70 7.85 -4.62
C GLN A 405 -23.12 9.02 -5.43
N VAL A 406 -22.37 8.67 -6.47
CA VAL A 406 -21.87 9.63 -7.47
C VAL A 406 -22.86 9.63 -8.64
N ASP A 407 -23.03 10.77 -9.30
CA ASP A 407 -23.79 10.89 -10.55
C ASP A 407 -23.45 9.71 -11.50
N PRO A 408 -24.44 8.92 -11.94
CA PRO A 408 -24.20 7.76 -12.82
C PRO A 408 -23.54 8.11 -14.15
N ASN A 409 -23.62 9.37 -14.58
CA ASN A 409 -22.97 9.85 -15.80
C ASN A 409 -21.64 10.58 -15.53
N ALA A 410 -21.12 10.52 -14.29
CA ALA A 410 -19.84 11.10 -13.95
C ALA A 410 -18.72 10.46 -14.78
N VAL A 411 -17.72 11.28 -15.10
CA VAL A 411 -16.50 10.79 -15.74
C VAL A 411 -15.62 10.19 -14.65
N LEU A 412 -15.72 8.87 -14.52
CA LEU A 412 -15.08 8.06 -13.49
C LEU A 412 -13.87 7.30 -14.05
N TYR A 413 -12.81 7.23 -13.26
CA TYR A 413 -11.66 6.35 -13.45
C TYR A 413 -11.76 5.21 -12.45
N LEU A 414 -12.38 4.11 -12.88
CA LEU A 414 -12.72 2.94 -12.08
C LEU A 414 -12.53 1.67 -12.91
N LYS A 415 -12.04 0.61 -12.28
CA LYS A 415 -12.00 -0.75 -12.84
C LYS A 415 -13.30 -1.46 -12.45
N ILE A 416 -14.04 -1.94 -13.43
CA ILE A 416 -15.22 -2.79 -13.19
C ILE A 416 -14.79 -4.24 -13.32
N LEU A 417 -14.88 -4.99 -12.23
CA LEU A 417 -14.69 -6.45 -12.24
C LEU A 417 -16.02 -7.13 -12.54
N THR A 418 -16.02 -8.12 -13.42
CA THR A 418 -17.21 -8.93 -13.72
C THR A 418 -16.93 -10.40 -13.51
N ASP A 419 -17.93 -11.11 -12.99
CA ASP A 419 -17.87 -12.56 -12.84
C ASP A 419 -18.11 -13.31 -14.16
N LYS A 420 -18.09 -14.65 -14.11
CA LYS A 420 -18.34 -15.52 -15.28
C LYS A 420 -19.73 -15.37 -15.92
N ASN A 421 -20.71 -14.78 -15.21
CA ASN A 421 -22.05 -14.52 -15.72
C ASN A 421 -22.17 -13.10 -16.30
N GLY A 422 -21.11 -12.28 -16.18
CA GLY A 422 -21.10 -10.88 -16.58
C GLY A 422 -21.69 -9.94 -15.53
N GLU A 423 -21.88 -10.39 -14.29
CA GLU A 423 -22.35 -9.55 -13.19
C GLU A 423 -21.19 -8.79 -12.54
N THR A 424 -21.40 -7.51 -12.21
CA THR A 424 -20.38 -6.69 -11.53
C THR A 424 -20.14 -7.19 -10.11
N ILE A 425 -18.86 -7.27 -9.72
CA ILE A 425 -18.44 -7.64 -8.36
C ILE A 425 -18.19 -6.37 -7.55
N TYR A 426 -18.99 -6.11 -6.52
CA TYR A 426 -18.83 -4.93 -5.65
C TYR A 426 -18.16 -5.27 -4.32
N GLU A 427 -18.27 -6.53 -3.88
CA GLU A 427 -17.84 -7.06 -2.58
C GLU A 427 -16.35 -7.44 -2.54
N HIS A 428 -15.57 -7.02 -3.56
CA HIS A 428 -14.15 -7.32 -3.71
C HIS A 428 -13.84 -8.84 -3.72
N ILE A 429 -14.72 -9.65 -4.33
CA ILE A 429 -14.54 -11.11 -4.47
C ILE A 429 -13.66 -11.42 -5.68
N LEU A 430 -12.35 -11.19 -5.55
CA LEU A 430 -11.35 -11.35 -6.60
C LEU A 430 -11.25 -12.79 -7.13
N PHE A 431 -11.61 -13.78 -6.30
CA PHE A 431 -11.57 -15.19 -6.71
C PHE A 431 -12.61 -15.50 -7.81
N ASN A 432 -13.67 -14.68 -7.93
CA ASN A 432 -14.72 -14.83 -8.94
C ASN A 432 -14.50 -13.95 -10.18
N ALA A 433 -13.51 -13.05 -10.18
CA ALA A 433 -13.30 -12.15 -11.30
C ALA A 433 -12.99 -12.95 -12.58
N GLU A 434 -13.71 -12.71 -13.66
CA GLU A 434 -13.47 -13.36 -14.96
C GLU A 434 -12.87 -12.38 -15.97
N ALA A 435 -13.29 -11.13 -15.90
CA ALA A 435 -12.79 -10.05 -16.72
C ALA A 435 -12.87 -8.73 -15.97
N TYR A 436 -12.18 -7.73 -16.50
CA TYR A 436 -12.35 -6.35 -16.07
C TYR A 436 -12.31 -5.39 -17.24
N THR A 437 -12.92 -4.24 -17.05
CA THR A 437 -12.86 -3.09 -17.98
C THR A 437 -12.68 -1.81 -17.18
N TYR A 438 -11.96 -0.84 -17.73
CA TYR A 438 -11.94 0.50 -17.17
C TYR A 438 -13.12 1.31 -17.70
N THR A 439 -13.81 2.04 -16.83
CA THR A 439 -14.75 3.10 -17.26
C THR A 439 -14.02 4.19 -18.03
N ARG A 440 -12.77 4.44 -17.63
CA ARG A 440 -11.78 5.30 -18.25
C ARG A 440 -10.40 4.88 -17.79
N ASP A 441 -9.46 4.76 -18.71
CA ASP A 441 -8.11 4.29 -18.39
C ASP A 441 -7.41 5.24 -17.41
N PRO A 442 -6.65 4.72 -16.43
CA PRO A 442 -5.77 5.52 -15.59
C PRO A 442 -4.80 6.39 -16.41
N ILE A 443 -4.49 7.59 -15.91
CA ILE A 443 -3.62 8.55 -16.58
C ILE A 443 -2.16 8.21 -16.29
N PRO A 444 -1.34 7.81 -17.28
CA PRO A 444 0.07 7.51 -17.06
C PRO A 444 0.84 8.70 -16.49
N ALA A 445 1.98 8.44 -15.86
CA ALA A 445 2.86 9.49 -15.34
C ALA A 445 3.20 10.54 -16.42
N ASN A 446 3.18 11.83 -16.05
CA ASN A 446 3.42 12.97 -16.93
C ASN A 446 2.51 13.07 -18.16
N SER A 447 1.39 12.34 -18.16
CA SER A 447 0.37 12.40 -19.22
C SER A 447 -0.86 13.16 -18.76
N SER A 448 -1.68 13.54 -19.73
CA SER A 448 -2.94 14.25 -19.49
C SER A 448 -4.10 13.57 -20.18
N ASP A 449 -5.29 13.80 -19.64
CA ASP A 449 -6.53 13.41 -20.25
C ASP A 449 -7.50 14.58 -20.31
N THR A 450 -8.12 14.79 -21.48
CA THR A 450 -8.98 15.93 -21.77
C THR A 450 -10.39 15.49 -22.09
N ILE A 451 -11.35 16.04 -21.34
CA ILE A 451 -12.74 15.63 -21.31
C ILE A 451 -13.64 16.81 -21.73
N PRO A 452 -14.41 16.67 -22.82
CA PRO A 452 -15.34 17.69 -23.25
C PRO A 452 -16.66 17.63 -22.45
N TYR A 453 -17.12 18.78 -21.98
CA TYR A 453 -18.43 18.99 -21.36
C TYR A 453 -19.24 19.96 -22.21
N LEU A 454 -20.41 19.52 -22.65
CA LEU A 454 -21.33 20.28 -23.48
C LEU A 454 -22.51 20.76 -22.64
N PHE A 455 -22.84 22.05 -22.72
CA PHE A 455 -24.02 22.60 -22.06
C PHE A 455 -24.70 23.67 -22.91
N THR A 456 -26.01 23.81 -22.74
CA THR A 456 -26.81 24.83 -23.43
C THR A 456 -26.99 26.04 -22.53
N VAL A 457 -26.72 27.24 -23.04
CA VAL A 457 -26.91 28.50 -22.31
C VAL A 457 -28.38 28.92 -22.37
N PRO A 458 -29.09 29.04 -21.24
CA PRO A 458 -30.49 29.49 -21.23
C PRO A 458 -30.65 30.92 -21.76
N GLU A 459 -31.81 31.22 -22.36
CA GLU A 459 -32.15 32.57 -22.85
C GLU A 459 -32.02 33.65 -21.75
N ASN A 460 -32.37 33.30 -20.52
CA ASN A 460 -32.39 34.20 -19.37
C ASN A 460 -31.13 34.13 -18.50
N ALA A 461 -30.06 33.47 -18.97
CA ALA A 461 -28.83 33.31 -18.22
C ALA A 461 -28.16 34.68 -17.96
N GLN A 462 -27.81 34.93 -16.69
CA GLN A 462 -27.14 36.17 -16.29
C GLN A 462 -25.62 35.98 -16.27
N GLY A 463 -24.90 36.81 -17.02
CA GLY A 463 -23.44 36.76 -17.07
C GLY A 463 -22.74 37.45 -15.90
N PRO A 464 -21.49 37.08 -15.58
CA PRO A 464 -20.76 35.94 -16.16
C PRO A 464 -21.25 34.59 -15.62
N LEU A 465 -21.11 33.54 -16.42
CA LEU A 465 -21.27 32.17 -15.95
C LEU A 465 -20.04 31.76 -15.15
N LYS A 466 -20.22 31.21 -13.96
CA LYS A 466 -19.15 30.59 -13.17
C LYS A 466 -19.11 29.10 -13.50
N VAL A 467 -17.96 28.61 -13.95
CA VAL A 467 -17.66 27.18 -14.08
C VAL A 467 -16.76 26.79 -12.92
N GLU A 468 -17.25 25.89 -12.08
CA GLU A 468 -16.49 25.26 -11.00
C GLU A 468 -16.24 23.80 -11.40
N THR A 469 -14.99 23.38 -11.37
CA THR A 469 -14.61 22.00 -11.68
C THR A 469 -13.74 21.44 -10.57
N THR A 470 -14.11 20.27 -10.08
CA THR A 470 -13.43 19.59 -8.97
C THR A 470 -13.04 18.18 -9.40
N LEU A 471 -11.79 17.81 -9.15
CA LEU A 471 -11.33 16.42 -9.21
C LEU A 471 -11.43 15.81 -7.83
N TRP A 472 -12.25 14.77 -7.72
CA TRP A 472 -12.50 14.04 -6.47
C TRP A 472 -11.77 12.70 -6.47
N TYR A 473 -11.35 12.27 -5.29
CA TYR A 473 -10.84 10.92 -5.02
C TYR A 473 -11.65 10.26 -3.92
N ARG A 474 -11.85 8.94 -4.02
CA ARG A 474 -12.49 8.15 -2.97
C ARG A 474 -11.86 6.78 -2.82
N LEU A 475 -11.72 6.36 -1.56
CA LEU A 475 -10.96 5.16 -1.19
C LEU A 475 -11.68 3.84 -1.54
N ALA A 476 -13.01 3.82 -1.54
CA ALA A 476 -13.80 2.64 -1.83
C ALA A 476 -15.16 3.01 -2.43
N LEU A 477 -15.78 2.06 -3.12
CA LEU A 477 -17.16 2.18 -3.57
C LEU A 477 -18.12 2.17 -2.37
N GLN A 478 -19.24 2.89 -2.51
CA GLN A 478 -20.26 2.91 -1.46
C GLN A 478 -20.90 1.52 -1.30
N GLU A 479 -21.02 0.78 -2.40
CA GLU A 479 -21.52 -0.58 -2.48
C GLU A 479 -20.72 -1.54 -1.59
N PHE A 480 -19.40 -1.44 -1.58
CA PHE A 480 -18.57 -2.27 -0.69
C PHE A 480 -18.88 -1.99 0.78
N VAL A 481 -18.97 -0.71 1.17
CA VAL A 481 -19.31 -0.30 2.54
C VAL A 481 -20.71 -0.80 2.93
N THR A 482 -21.68 -0.68 2.04
CA THR A 482 -23.07 -1.07 2.31
C THR A 482 -23.26 -2.59 2.31
N TYR A 483 -22.70 -3.31 1.34
CA TYR A 483 -22.94 -4.75 1.15
C TYR A 483 -22.01 -5.63 1.97
N SER A 484 -20.76 -5.20 2.16
CA SER A 484 -19.74 -6.02 2.82
C SER A 484 -19.59 -5.65 4.30
N LEU A 485 -19.41 -4.36 4.60
CA LEU A 485 -19.22 -3.93 6.01
C LEU A 485 -20.54 -3.86 6.79
N ASN A 486 -21.68 -3.81 6.09
CA ASN A 486 -23.01 -3.60 6.68
C ASN A 486 -23.04 -2.38 7.62
N LEU A 487 -22.30 -1.33 7.25
CA LEU A 487 -22.23 -0.07 7.96
C LEU A 487 -23.10 0.96 7.23
N ASP A 488 -23.97 1.63 7.97
CA ASP A 488 -24.70 2.82 7.49
C ASP A 488 -23.79 4.05 7.60
N VAL A 489 -22.67 4.01 6.87
CA VAL A 489 -21.65 5.06 6.84
C VAL A 489 -21.39 5.45 5.39
N ILE A 490 -21.40 6.75 5.16
CA ILE A 490 -21.03 7.34 3.87
C ILE A 490 -19.56 7.65 3.91
N LEU A 491 -18.79 7.03 3.02
CA LEU A 491 -17.38 7.33 2.86
C LEU A 491 -17.26 8.67 2.10
N PRO A 492 -16.86 9.78 2.71
CA PRO A 492 -16.76 11.04 1.98
C PRO A 492 -15.59 10.99 0.98
N PRO A 493 -15.70 11.65 -0.18
CA PRO A 493 -14.54 11.87 -1.03
C PRO A 493 -13.61 12.93 -0.48
N VAL A 494 -12.42 12.98 -1.07
CA VAL A 494 -11.41 14.00 -0.84
C VAL A 494 -11.20 14.76 -2.14
N MET A 495 -11.17 16.09 -2.05
CA MET A 495 -10.82 16.96 -3.18
C MET A 495 -9.33 16.83 -3.46
N MET A 496 -8.98 16.44 -4.68
CA MET A 496 -7.61 16.50 -5.18
C MET A 496 -7.31 17.90 -5.72
N GLU A 497 -8.17 18.42 -6.60
CA GLU A 497 -7.95 19.71 -7.24
C GLU A 497 -9.27 20.43 -7.51
N GLN A 498 -9.23 21.76 -7.52
CA GLN A 498 -10.37 22.57 -7.90
C GLN A 498 -9.94 23.81 -8.68
N THR A 499 -10.66 24.09 -9.76
CA THR A 499 -10.45 25.28 -10.56
C THR A 499 -11.77 25.96 -10.90
N VAL A 500 -11.73 27.29 -11.01
CA VAL A 500 -12.90 28.12 -11.28
C VAL A 500 -12.57 29.10 -12.40
N VAL A 501 -13.40 29.10 -13.44
CA VAL A 501 -13.32 30.08 -14.54
C VAL A 501 -14.64 30.81 -14.71
N ALA A 502 -14.57 32.05 -15.19
CA ALA A 502 -15.74 32.87 -15.47
C ALA A 502 -15.87 33.09 -16.99
N ILE A 503 -17.08 32.88 -17.52
CA ILE A 503 -17.38 33.03 -18.95
C ILE A 503 -18.38 34.17 -19.13
N PRO A 504 -18.02 35.27 -19.80
CA PRO A 504 -18.94 36.35 -20.12
C PRO A 504 -20.13 35.86 -20.97
N VAL A 505 -21.33 36.38 -20.69
CA VAL A 505 -22.52 36.21 -21.55
C VAL A 505 -22.67 37.48 -22.40
N ARG A 506 -22.75 37.34 -23.73
CA ARG A 506 -22.85 38.43 -24.71
C ARG A 506 -24.09 38.35 -25.58
#